data_AF-F9WBT0-F1
#
_entry.id   AF-F9WBT0-F1
#
_cell.length_a   1.000
_cell.length_b   1.000
_cell.length_c   1.000
_cell.angle_alpha   90.00
_cell.angle_beta   90.00
_cell.angle_gamma   90.00
#
_symmetry.space_group_name_H-M   'P 1'
#
loop_
_entity.id
_entity.type
_entity.pdbx_description
1 polymer ?
#
loop_
_entity_poly.entity_id
_entity_poly.type
_entity_poly.pdbx_seq_one_letter_code
_entity_poly.pdbx_strand_id
1 'polypeptide(L)'
;MKVLFGMRMKALVLGMVVVLSVGASMGTGHNEDAFDVLCNVLRSAEKVMNKSGQHSGRLKEALYGKPGGVVTVEKGQVSVKGNCNGQTNRGPVCTYYNGGRHGCFAESLAGTLLCTCTPGQRGGVFCGLGTPQNVNTWSGGSTPLEHRKDLFQKVWDEVRKKCPYGTEHEQGTREDDVGHLEKDVQRARDTLKQGLPFFYFGGRPGRNGPCSGAGPGDVCAAFHQGRSKGKHTVHIPWADTIKNVLPGINAALEPKAPHTVSAQATPAFSASTAPAIPIPSSSAESKESEVEPLETSTPTDTTSEEETEETHTPGTPSPEHPGSPKGRARRSTTEGPETTSTATEDTSNTDEPEILDPTAAPFPLADGADLLTPLGLFMAASSFF
;
A
#
# COMPACT_ATOMS: atom_id res chain seq x y z
N MET A 1 -18.23 12.55 -78.24
CA MET A 1 -19.47 12.63 -77.45
C MET A 1 -19.45 11.53 -76.39
N LYS A 2 -20.03 11.85 -75.22
CA LYS A 2 -20.01 11.15 -73.93
C LYS A 2 -20.22 9.63 -74.01
N VAL A 3 -19.35 8.86 -73.37
CA VAL A 3 -19.64 7.48 -72.93
C VAL A 3 -19.52 7.47 -71.41
N LEU A 4 -20.67 7.56 -70.74
CA LEU A 4 -20.83 7.49 -69.30
C LEU A 4 -20.69 6.02 -68.87
N PHE A 5 -19.57 5.67 -68.23
CA PHE A 5 -19.44 4.40 -67.53
C PHE A 5 -20.22 4.47 -66.22
N GLY A 6 -21.34 3.75 -66.19
CA GLY A 6 -22.18 3.58 -65.01
C GLY A 6 -21.47 2.76 -63.93
N MET A 7 -21.11 3.42 -62.83
CA MET A 7 -20.73 2.75 -61.60
C MET A 7 -21.99 2.34 -60.84
N ARG A 8 -22.29 1.04 -60.84
CA ARG A 8 -23.31 0.44 -59.97
C ARG A 8 -22.82 0.51 -58.52
N MET A 9 -23.41 1.38 -57.71
CA MET A 9 -23.28 1.34 -56.25
C MET A 9 -23.85 0.02 -55.73
N LYS A 10 -22.99 -0.91 -55.33
CA LYS A 10 -23.38 -2.04 -54.49
C LYS A 10 -23.49 -1.51 -53.06
N ALA A 11 -24.73 -1.38 -52.58
CA ALA A 11 -25.02 -1.06 -51.19
C ALA A 11 -24.44 -2.17 -50.29
N LEU A 12 -23.30 -1.90 -49.66
CA LEU A 12 -22.79 -2.69 -48.56
C LEU A 12 -23.59 -2.31 -47.32
N VAL A 13 -24.66 -3.05 -47.06
CA VAL A 13 -25.37 -3.03 -45.79
C VAL A 13 -24.45 -3.69 -44.76
N LEU A 14 -23.61 -2.88 -44.12
CA LEU A 14 -22.87 -3.26 -42.91
C LEU A 14 -23.90 -3.42 -41.78
N GLY A 15 -24.41 -4.63 -41.64
CA GLY A 15 -25.22 -5.04 -40.49
C GLY A 15 -24.39 -4.95 -39.23
N MET A 16 -24.52 -3.85 -38.49
CA MET A 16 -24.02 -3.72 -37.13
C MET A 16 -24.86 -4.63 -36.23
N VAL A 17 -24.42 -5.89 -36.10
CA VAL A 17 -24.91 -6.77 -35.03
C VAL A 17 -24.30 -6.25 -33.74
N VAL A 18 -25.02 -5.34 -33.08
CA VAL A 18 -24.73 -4.95 -31.70
C VAL A 18 -25.11 -6.14 -30.83
N VAL A 19 -24.14 -7.01 -30.57
CA VAL A 19 -24.25 -8.03 -29.52
C VAL A 19 -24.30 -7.28 -28.20
N LEU A 20 -25.52 -6.95 -27.74
CA LEU A 20 -25.78 -6.55 -26.37
C LEU A 20 -25.60 -7.81 -25.51
N SER A 21 -24.34 -8.12 -25.21
CA SER A 21 -23.98 -9.04 -24.14
C SER A 21 -24.44 -8.40 -22.83
N VAL A 22 -25.70 -8.62 -22.47
CA VAL A 22 -26.19 -8.33 -21.13
C VAL A 22 -25.59 -9.40 -20.21
N GLY A 23 -24.30 -9.23 -19.92
CA GLY A 23 -23.65 -9.95 -18.84
C GLY A 23 -24.36 -9.55 -17.56
N ALA A 24 -25.05 -10.50 -16.94
CA ALA A 24 -25.51 -10.37 -15.58
C ALA A 24 -24.28 -10.13 -14.70
N SER A 25 -23.97 -8.86 -14.43
CA SER A 25 -23.00 -8.47 -13.42
C SER A 25 -23.64 -8.80 -12.08
N MET A 26 -23.44 -10.04 -11.63
CA MET A 26 -23.60 -10.38 -10.21
C MET A 26 -22.70 -9.41 -9.47
N GLY A 27 -23.32 -8.49 -8.72
CA GLY A 27 -22.74 -7.21 -8.30
C GLY A 27 -21.28 -7.33 -7.87
N THR A 28 -20.37 -6.97 -8.78
CA THR A 28 -18.94 -6.89 -8.52
C THR A 28 -18.72 -5.89 -7.39
N GLY A 29 -18.04 -6.32 -6.33
CA GLY A 29 -17.68 -5.47 -5.20
C GLY A 29 -16.89 -4.24 -5.66
N HIS A 30 -16.91 -3.19 -4.85
CA HIS A 30 -16.16 -1.98 -5.19
C HIS A 30 -14.66 -2.28 -5.10
N ASN A 31 -13.86 -1.77 -6.04
CA ASN A 31 -12.39 -1.86 -6.04
C ASN A 31 -11.78 -3.27 -6.20
N GLU A 32 -12.52 -4.25 -6.73
CA GLU A 32 -11.97 -5.60 -6.99
C GLU A 32 -10.78 -5.57 -7.96
N ASP A 33 -10.88 -4.77 -9.02
CA ASP A 33 -9.81 -4.54 -10.00
C ASP A 33 -8.50 -4.05 -9.36
N ALA A 34 -8.61 -3.10 -8.43
CA ALA A 34 -7.47 -2.58 -7.70
C ALA A 34 -6.96 -3.60 -6.65
N PHE A 35 -7.86 -4.32 -6.01
CA PHE A 35 -7.49 -5.34 -5.04
C PHE A 35 -6.66 -6.45 -5.67
N ASP A 36 -7.12 -7.00 -6.80
CA ASP A 36 -6.45 -8.12 -7.47
C ASP A 36 -5.00 -7.80 -7.84
N VAL A 37 -4.74 -6.61 -8.38
CA VAL A 37 -3.37 -6.22 -8.74
C VAL A 37 -2.49 -5.96 -7.52
N LEU A 38 -3.02 -5.34 -6.47
CA LEU A 38 -2.27 -5.12 -5.22
C LEU A 38 -1.99 -6.46 -4.50
N CYS A 39 -2.94 -7.39 -4.58
CA CYS A 39 -2.85 -8.75 -4.05
C CYS A 39 -1.75 -9.56 -4.76
N ASN A 40 -1.66 -9.45 -6.08
CA ASN A 40 -0.59 -10.11 -6.85
C ASN A 40 0.79 -9.55 -6.49
N VAL A 41 0.93 -8.22 -6.35
CA VAL A 41 2.17 -7.62 -5.85
C VAL A 41 2.53 -8.17 -4.47
N LEU A 42 1.57 -8.23 -3.54
CA LEU A 42 1.81 -8.75 -2.19
C LEU A 42 2.33 -10.19 -2.25
N ARG A 43 1.63 -11.07 -2.98
CA ARG A 43 2.01 -12.49 -3.13
C ARG A 43 3.40 -12.66 -3.73
N SER A 44 3.69 -11.98 -4.85
CA SER A 44 4.97 -12.08 -5.53
C SER A 44 6.10 -11.52 -4.67
N ALA A 45 5.86 -10.44 -3.93
CA ALA A 45 6.84 -9.85 -3.04
C ALA A 45 7.15 -10.71 -1.82
N GLU A 46 6.14 -11.35 -1.23
CA GLU A 46 6.31 -12.32 -0.16
C GLU A 46 7.13 -13.54 -0.63
N LYS A 47 6.89 -14.03 -1.84
CA LYS A 47 7.67 -15.11 -2.45
C LYS A 47 9.16 -14.73 -2.58
N VAL A 48 9.45 -13.53 -3.09
CA VAL A 48 10.81 -12.99 -3.21
C VAL A 48 11.46 -12.79 -1.83
N MET A 49 10.71 -12.28 -0.85
CA MET A 49 11.18 -12.06 0.52
C MET A 49 11.58 -13.37 1.20
N ASN A 50 10.77 -14.42 1.07
CA ASN A 50 11.07 -15.74 1.65
C ASN A 50 12.37 -16.35 1.09
N LYS A 51 12.70 -16.08 -0.19
CA LYS A 51 13.93 -16.54 -0.84
C LYS A 51 15.16 -15.65 -0.60
N SER A 52 14.98 -14.41 -0.16
CA SER A 52 16.07 -13.42 -0.01
C SER A 52 16.59 -13.27 1.42
N GLY A 53 15.89 -13.81 2.41
CA GLY A 53 16.34 -13.85 3.81
C GLY A 53 16.65 -12.45 4.36
N GLN A 54 17.89 -12.23 4.81
CA GLN A 54 18.32 -10.98 5.46
C GLN A 54 18.34 -9.75 4.53
N HIS A 55 18.38 -9.94 3.20
CA HIS A 55 18.40 -8.83 2.24
C HIS A 55 17.01 -8.20 1.99
N SER A 56 15.96 -8.71 2.66
CA SER A 56 14.58 -8.30 2.44
C SER A 56 14.11 -7.08 3.24
N GLY A 57 14.95 -6.47 4.08
CA GLY A 57 14.51 -5.43 5.02
C GLY A 57 13.74 -4.27 4.37
N ARG A 58 14.28 -3.68 3.30
CA ARG A 58 13.61 -2.60 2.54
C ARG A 58 12.36 -3.07 1.79
N LEU A 59 12.36 -4.31 1.29
CA LEU A 59 11.18 -4.92 0.68
C LEU A 59 10.07 -5.08 1.72
N LYS A 60 10.41 -5.56 2.92
CA LYS A 60 9.49 -5.69 4.06
C LYS A 60 8.89 -4.34 4.46
N GLU A 61 9.70 -3.29 4.53
CA GLU A 61 9.23 -1.92 4.80
C GLU A 61 8.24 -1.44 3.73
N ALA A 62 8.52 -1.69 2.45
CA ALA A 62 7.63 -1.32 1.35
C ALA A 62 6.28 -2.06 1.42
N LEU A 63 6.31 -3.34 1.80
CA LEU A 63 5.09 -4.15 1.90
C LEU A 63 4.27 -3.79 3.13
N TYR A 64 4.90 -3.70 4.29
CA TYR A 64 4.19 -3.70 5.57
C TYR A 64 4.33 -2.42 6.37
N GLY A 65 5.05 -1.42 5.86
CA GLY A 65 5.32 -0.19 6.58
C GLY A 65 6.66 -0.20 7.31
N LYS A 66 7.19 1.00 7.51
CA LYS A 66 8.47 1.21 8.20
C LYS A 66 8.30 1.04 9.70
N PRO A 67 9.28 0.49 10.43
CA PRO A 67 9.28 0.49 11.88
C PRO A 67 9.04 1.91 12.43
N GLY A 68 8.09 2.06 13.36
CA GLY A 68 7.69 3.36 13.91
C GLY A 68 6.82 4.22 12.99
N GLY A 69 6.45 3.73 11.80
CA GLY A 69 5.49 4.38 10.92
C GLY A 69 4.05 4.36 11.45
N VAL A 70 3.16 5.12 10.80
CA VAL A 70 1.77 5.28 11.26
C VAL A 70 1.00 3.97 11.20
N VAL A 71 1.22 3.18 10.16
CA VAL A 71 0.69 1.82 10.03
C VAL A 71 1.84 0.86 9.75
N THR A 72 1.89 -0.20 10.55
CA THR A 72 2.81 -1.32 10.34
C THR A 72 2.07 -2.64 10.44
N VAL A 73 2.51 -3.63 9.67
CA VAL A 73 2.01 -5.00 9.77
C VAL A 73 3.16 -5.93 10.11
N GLU A 74 3.11 -6.56 11.28
CA GLU A 74 4.14 -7.49 11.71
C GLU A 74 3.51 -8.82 12.11
N LYS A 75 3.97 -9.91 11.47
CA LYS A 75 3.45 -11.26 11.72
C LYS A 75 1.92 -11.33 11.57
N GLY A 76 1.37 -10.56 10.63
CA GLY A 76 -0.07 -10.45 10.41
C GLY A 76 -0.82 -9.53 11.36
N GLN A 77 -0.16 -8.94 12.36
CA GLN A 77 -0.79 -7.99 13.27
C GLN A 77 -0.61 -6.56 12.78
N VAL A 78 -1.72 -5.85 12.63
CA VAL A 78 -1.76 -4.43 12.30
C VAL A 78 -1.49 -3.63 13.57
N SER A 79 -0.45 -2.81 13.54
CA SER A 79 -0.18 -1.77 14.53
C SER A 79 -0.44 -0.42 13.89
N VAL A 80 -1.20 0.41 14.60
CA VAL A 80 -1.46 1.80 14.22
C VAL A 80 -0.99 2.68 15.36
N LYS A 81 -0.10 3.62 15.07
CA LYS A 81 0.51 4.48 16.09
C LYS A 81 0.70 5.90 15.55
N GLY A 82 0.49 6.88 16.42
CA GLY A 82 0.75 8.27 16.09
C GLY A 82 -0.25 8.82 15.09
N ASN A 83 0.12 9.92 14.44
CA ASN A 83 -0.73 10.59 13.47
C ASN A 83 0.06 10.85 12.18
N CYS A 84 -0.68 11.03 11.09
CA CYS A 84 -0.07 11.43 9.83
C CYS A 84 0.05 12.95 9.78
N ASN A 85 1.01 13.52 10.52
CA ASN A 85 1.18 14.97 10.67
C ASN A 85 -0.10 15.65 11.19
N GLY A 86 -0.61 15.15 12.31
CA GLY A 86 -1.86 15.59 12.93
C GLY A 86 -3.13 15.10 12.24
N GLN A 87 -3.03 14.35 11.13
CA GLN A 87 -4.19 13.87 10.40
C GLN A 87 -4.61 12.47 10.85
N THR A 88 -5.89 12.33 11.17
CA THR A 88 -6.58 11.05 11.47
C THR A 88 -7.67 10.73 10.44
N ASN A 89 -8.04 11.72 9.63
CA ASN A 89 -9.06 11.59 8.60
C ASN A 89 -8.56 10.70 7.45
N ARG A 90 -9.43 9.81 6.97
CA ARG A 90 -9.15 8.88 5.86
C ARG A 90 -8.53 9.55 4.63
N GLY A 91 -9.13 10.66 4.16
CA GLY A 91 -8.64 11.35 2.97
C GLY A 91 -7.16 11.72 3.07
N PRO A 92 -6.75 12.54 4.06
CA PRO A 92 -5.35 12.89 4.27
C PRO A 92 -4.40 11.72 4.53
N VAL A 93 -4.82 10.63 5.18
CA VAL A 93 -3.95 9.47 5.43
C VAL A 93 -3.84 8.50 4.25
N CYS A 94 -4.82 8.50 3.35
CA CYS A 94 -4.86 7.68 2.13
C CYS A 94 -4.49 8.46 0.86
N THR A 95 -4.22 9.77 0.96
CA THR A 95 -3.81 10.63 -0.15
C THR A 95 -2.36 11.03 0.03
N TYR A 96 -1.47 10.43 -0.74
CA TYR A 96 -0.05 10.69 -0.71
C TYR A 96 0.32 11.93 -1.53
N TYR A 97 1.08 12.82 -0.89
CA TYR A 97 1.69 13.98 -1.52
C TYR A 97 3.21 13.86 -1.39
N ASN A 98 3.92 14.16 -2.47
CA ASN A 98 5.38 14.18 -2.42
C ASN A 98 5.84 15.21 -1.38
N GLY A 99 6.66 14.79 -0.42
CA GLY A 99 7.06 15.59 0.75
C GLY A 99 6.50 15.11 2.11
N GLY A 100 5.78 13.99 2.15
CA GLY A 100 5.56 13.21 3.39
C GLY A 100 4.61 13.82 4.43
N ARG A 101 3.92 14.92 4.10
CA ARG A 101 2.95 15.55 5.03
C ARG A 101 1.64 14.77 5.13
N HIS A 102 1.33 13.94 4.14
CA HIS A 102 0.06 13.22 4.00
C HIS A 102 0.30 11.86 3.34
N GLY A 103 -0.67 10.96 3.47
CA GLY A 103 -0.66 9.67 2.80
C GLY A 103 0.11 8.59 3.54
N CYS A 104 0.28 8.70 4.85
CA CYS A 104 1.12 7.79 5.63
C CYS A 104 0.68 6.31 5.54
N PHE A 105 -0.59 6.03 5.24
CA PHE A 105 -1.03 4.67 4.94
C PHE A 105 -0.64 4.28 3.50
N ALA A 106 -0.79 5.18 2.54
CA ALA A 106 -0.44 4.93 1.14
C ALA A 106 1.09 4.76 0.89
N GLU A 107 1.93 5.00 1.89
CA GLU A 107 3.38 4.78 1.79
C GLU A 107 3.77 3.29 1.72
N SER A 108 2.95 2.39 2.26
CA SER A 108 3.16 0.94 2.20
C SER A 108 2.08 0.24 1.38
N LEU A 109 2.38 -0.96 0.88
CA LEU A 109 1.39 -1.77 0.16
C LEU A 109 0.24 -2.16 1.08
N ALA A 110 0.53 -2.60 2.31
CA ALA A 110 -0.47 -2.96 3.30
C ALA A 110 -1.37 -1.77 3.65
N GLY A 111 -0.81 -0.59 3.87
CA GLY A 111 -1.62 0.60 4.12
C GLY A 111 -2.43 1.03 2.89
N THR A 112 -1.90 0.85 1.67
CA THR A 112 -2.66 1.03 0.42
C THR A 112 -3.87 0.09 0.35
N LEU A 113 -3.69 -1.20 0.67
CA LEU A 113 -4.77 -2.19 0.75
C LEU A 113 -5.81 -1.80 1.81
N LEU A 114 -5.37 -1.34 3.00
CA LEU A 114 -6.29 -0.84 4.02
C LEU A 114 -7.09 0.38 3.51
N CYS A 115 -6.45 1.30 2.78
CA CYS A 115 -7.10 2.46 2.18
C CYS A 115 -8.10 2.10 1.08
N THR A 116 -7.90 1.02 0.33
CA THR A 116 -8.81 0.62 -0.76
C THR A 116 -9.92 -0.34 -0.31
N CYS A 117 -9.71 -1.08 0.79
CA CYS A 117 -10.59 -2.15 1.23
C CYS A 117 -11.37 -1.86 2.53
N THR A 118 -10.94 -0.91 3.36
CA THR A 118 -11.69 -0.58 4.59
C THR A 118 -13.00 0.14 4.24
N PRO A 119 -14.17 -0.30 4.72
CA PRO A 119 -15.44 0.37 4.39
C PRO A 119 -15.51 1.85 4.80
N GLY A 120 -16.14 2.66 3.95
CA GLY A 120 -16.44 4.07 4.21
C GLY A 120 -17.74 4.27 5.00
N GLN A 121 -18.18 5.53 5.18
CA GLN A 121 -19.34 5.92 5.99
C GLN A 121 -20.64 5.20 5.62
N ARG A 122 -20.84 4.97 4.33
CA ARG A 122 -22.04 4.31 3.79
C ARG A 122 -21.95 2.79 3.77
N GLY A 123 -20.91 2.22 4.39
CA GLY A 123 -20.61 0.80 4.30
C GLY A 123 -20.35 0.35 2.86
N GLY A 124 -20.58 -0.93 2.61
CA GLY A 124 -20.41 -1.58 1.31
C GLY A 124 -19.37 -2.69 1.33
N VAL A 125 -19.42 -3.52 0.29
CA VAL A 125 -18.41 -4.55 0.03
C VAL A 125 -17.31 -3.95 -0.82
N PHE A 126 -16.10 -3.88 -0.26
CA PHE A 126 -14.90 -3.41 -0.94
C PHE A 126 -13.92 -4.56 -1.09
N CYS A 127 -13.17 -4.59 -2.20
CA CYS A 127 -12.20 -5.63 -2.51
C CYS A 127 -12.80 -7.05 -2.50
N GLY A 128 -14.12 -7.15 -2.72
CA GLY A 128 -14.88 -8.39 -2.60
C GLY A 128 -14.89 -9.02 -1.20
N LEU A 129 -14.37 -8.38 -0.14
CA LEU A 129 -14.12 -9.00 1.18
C LEU A 129 -15.39 -9.35 1.99
N GLY A 130 -16.57 -9.31 1.36
CA GLY A 130 -17.85 -9.38 2.03
C GLY A 130 -18.12 -8.16 2.91
N THR A 131 -19.29 -8.13 3.55
CA THR A 131 -19.60 -7.15 4.60
C THR A 131 -19.42 -7.86 5.93
N PRO A 132 -18.38 -7.55 6.72
CA PRO A 132 -18.31 -8.09 8.08
C PRO A 132 -19.60 -7.73 8.84
N GLN A 133 -20.09 -8.61 9.71
CA GLN A 133 -21.18 -8.23 10.60
C GLN A 133 -20.68 -7.13 11.56
N ASN A 134 -21.45 -6.05 11.74
CA ASN A 134 -21.10 -4.91 12.60
C ASN A 134 -19.82 -4.16 12.19
N VAL A 135 -19.63 -3.84 10.90
CA VAL A 135 -18.43 -3.11 10.49
C VAL A 135 -18.46 -1.68 11.00
N ASN A 136 -17.51 -1.36 11.87
CA ASN A 136 -17.10 0.01 12.10
C ASN A 136 -16.64 0.60 10.75
N THR A 137 -17.17 1.76 10.39
CA THR A 137 -16.79 2.44 9.15
C THR A 137 -15.62 3.37 9.38
N TRP A 138 -14.81 3.59 8.35
CA TRP A 138 -13.76 4.60 8.37
C TRP A 138 -14.00 5.70 7.36
N SER A 139 -14.45 6.84 7.87
CA SER A 139 -14.63 8.09 7.14
C SER A 139 -14.46 9.24 8.12
N GLY A 140 -13.44 10.08 7.92
CA GLY A 140 -13.21 11.30 8.70
C GLY A 140 -13.39 11.23 10.23
N GLY A 141 -13.47 12.38 10.89
CA GLY A 141 -13.79 12.54 12.31
C GLY A 141 -12.59 12.71 13.25
N SER A 142 -12.90 13.06 14.49
CA SER A 142 -11.91 13.32 15.56
C SER A 142 -11.40 12.04 16.25
N THR A 143 -11.94 10.87 15.92
CA THR A 143 -11.51 9.60 16.51
C THR A 143 -10.05 9.30 16.10
N PRO A 144 -9.14 9.11 17.07
CA PRO A 144 -7.77 8.70 16.81
C PRO A 144 -7.69 7.43 15.95
N LEU A 145 -6.63 7.30 15.17
CA LEU A 145 -6.45 6.13 14.28
C LEU A 145 -6.26 4.84 15.09
N GLU A 146 -5.66 4.94 16.27
CA GLU A 146 -5.42 3.86 17.20
C GLU A 146 -6.72 3.17 17.63
N HIS A 147 -7.80 3.94 17.80
CA HIS A 147 -9.12 3.40 18.16
C HIS A 147 -9.78 2.63 16.99
N ARG A 148 -9.20 2.69 15.79
CA ARG A 148 -9.66 1.93 14.61
C ARG A 148 -8.77 0.71 14.32
N LYS A 149 -7.81 0.39 15.20
CA LYS A 149 -6.90 -0.76 15.03
C LYS A 149 -7.66 -2.06 14.75
N ASP A 150 -8.71 -2.36 15.51
CA ASP A 150 -9.47 -3.61 15.34
C ASP A 150 -10.20 -3.67 14.00
N LEU A 151 -10.64 -2.51 13.48
CA LEU A 151 -11.21 -2.43 12.14
C LEU A 151 -10.14 -2.75 11.09
N PHE A 152 -8.97 -2.14 11.19
CA PHE A 152 -7.87 -2.39 10.25
C PHE A 152 -7.36 -3.83 10.33
N GLN A 153 -7.29 -4.40 11.53
CA GLN A 153 -6.94 -5.80 11.74
C GLN A 153 -7.91 -6.73 11.01
N LYS A 154 -9.22 -6.55 11.21
CA LYS A 154 -10.25 -7.36 10.53
C LYS A 154 -10.15 -7.28 9.01
N VAL A 155 -9.96 -6.07 8.46
CA VAL A 155 -9.79 -5.89 7.01
C VAL A 155 -8.52 -6.59 6.53
N TRP A 156 -7.42 -6.47 7.27
CA TRP A 156 -6.16 -7.11 6.93
C TRP A 156 -6.23 -8.64 6.97
N ASP A 157 -6.95 -9.21 7.94
CA ASP A 157 -7.16 -10.65 8.04
C ASP A 157 -7.92 -11.19 6.82
N GLU A 158 -8.96 -10.48 6.36
CA GLU A 158 -9.68 -10.82 5.14
C GLU A 158 -8.82 -10.64 3.88
N VAL A 159 -7.99 -9.59 3.82
CA VAL A 159 -6.99 -9.42 2.74
C VAL A 159 -6.07 -10.62 2.68
N ARG A 160 -5.50 -11.06 3.81
CA ARG A 160 -4.61 -12.23 3.86
C ARG A 160 -5.30 -13.53 3.44
N LYS A 161 -6.57 -13.69 3.83
CA LYS A 161 -7.38 -14.85 3.45
C LYS A 161 -7.60 -14.92 1.93
N LYS A 162 -7.81 -13.77 1.29
CA LYS A 162 -8.05 -13.66 -0.16
C LYS A 162 -6.78 -13.53 -1.01
N CYS A 163 -5.68 -13.12 -0.39
CA CYS A 163 -4.36 -13.08 -0.97
C CYS A 163 -3.51 -14.19 -0.36
N PRO A 164 -3.84 -15.47 -0.60
CA PRO A 164 -3.01 -16.54 -0.08
C PRO A 164 -1.60 -16.40 -0.66
N TYR A 165 -0.62 -16.65 0.21
CA TYR A 165 0.74 -16.95 -0.21
C TYR A 165 0.66 -17.98 -1.33
N GLY A 166 1.38 -17.75 -2.43
CA GLY A 166 1.41 -18.70 -3.53
C GLY A 166 1.77 -20.07 -2.96
N THR A 167 0.93 -21.08 -3.23
CA THR A 167 1.18 -22.44 -2.78
C THR A 167 2.57 -22.84 -3.25
N GLU A 168 3.40 -23.37 -2.35
CA GLU A 168 4.82 -23.71 -2.58
C GLU A 168 5.05 -24.64 -3.79
N HIS A 169 3.99 -25.21 -4.36
CA HIS A 169 3.99 -26.11 -5.49
C HIS A 169 4.33 -25.47 -6.84
N GLU A 170 4.31 -24.14 -6.98
CA GLU A 170 4.88 -23.47 -8.16
C GLU A 170 6.36 -23.14 -7.93
N GLN A 171 7.19 -24.17 -8.07
CA GLN A 171 8.66 -24.06 -8.17
C GLN A 171 9.06 -23.34 -9.47
N GLY A 172 8.74 -22.06 -9.57
CA GLY A 172 9.42 -21.15 -10.49
C GLY A 172 10.88 -20.96 -10.07
N THR A 173 11.75 -20.71 -11.04
CA THR A 173 13.14 -20.39 -10.72
C THR A 173 13.19 -19.06 -9.96
N ARG A 174 14.31 -18.83 -9.28
CA ARG A 174 14.49 -17.64 -8.44
C ARG A 174 14.51 -16.35 -9.25
N GLU A 175 15.09 -16.40 -10.44
CA GLU A 175 15.11 -15.31 -11.42
C GLU A 175 13.68 -15.00 -11.93
N ASP A 176 12.86 -16.05 -12.14
CA ASP A 176 11.47 -15.88 -12.55
C ASP A 176 10.66 -15.09 -11.52
N ASP A 177 10.90 -15.30 -10.22
CA ASP A 177 10.13 -14.64 -9.16
C ASP A 177 10.40 -13.14 -9.05
N VAL A 178 11.67 -12.72 -9.21
CA VAL A 178 12.02 -11.29 -9.24
C VAL A 178 11.41 -10.62 -10.46
N GLY A 179 11.50 -11.28 -11.63
CA GLY A 179 10.86 -10.79 -12.86
C GLY A 179 9.33 -10.73 -12.77
N HIS A 180 8.70 -11.69 -12.07
CA HIS A 180 7.25 -11.65 -11.81
C HIS A 180 6.87 -10.50 -10.89
N LEU A 181 7.62 -10.26 -9.80
CA LEU A 181 7.37 -9.13 -8.92
C LEU A 181 7.48 -7.79 -9.67
N GLU A 182 8.49 -7.63 -10.53
CA GLU A 182 8.62 -6.42 -11.36
C GLU A 182 7.40 -6.22 -12.28
N LYS A 183 6.95 -7.29 -12.95
CA LYS A 183 5.76 -7.27 -13.81
C LYS A 183 4.49 -6.94 -13.04
N ASP A 184 4.31 -7.48 -11.83
CA ASP A 184 3.13 -7.20 -11.00
C ASP A 184 3.12 -5.75 -10.50
N VAL A 185 4.28 -5.21 -10.11
CA VAL A 185 4.40 -3.78 -9.75
C VAL A 185 4.08 -2.89 -10.95
N GLN A 186 4.57 -3.26 -12.13
CA GLN A 186 4.27 -2.53 -13.35
C GLN A 186 2.77 -2.61 -13.70
N ARG A 187 2.16 -3.79 -13.61
CA ARG A 187 0.71 -3.97 -13.82
C ARG A 187 -0.10 -3.13 -12.83
N ALA A 188 0.28 -3.07 -11.56
CA ALA A 188 -0.37 -2.20 -10.59
C ALA A 188 -0.30 -0.73 -11.05
N ARG A 189 0.87 -0.23 -11.48
CA ARG A 189 0.99 1.12 -12.06
C ARG A 189 0.10 1.32 -13.29
N ASP A 190 -0.06 0.30 -14.11
CA ASP A 190 -0.83 0.37 -15.34
C ASP A 190 -2.35 0.50 -15.08
N THR A 191 -2.83 -0.05 -13.96
CA THR A 191 -4.23 0.03 -13.54
C THR A 191 -4.62 1.32 -12.83
N LEU A 192 -3.66 2.19 -12.51
CA LEU A 192 -3.93 3.47 -11.86
C LEU A 192 -4.95 4.27 -12.68
N LYS A 193 -6.04 4.65 -12.02
CA LYS A 193 -7.06 5.52 -12.60
C LYS A 193 -6.56 6.96 -12.50
N GLN A 194 -6.57 7.70 -13.61
CA GLN A 194 -6.19 9.11 -13.62
C GLN A 194 -7.36 9.99 -13.20
N GLY A 195 -7.12 10.96 -12.31
CA GLY A 195 -8.08 12.01 -12.00
C GLY A 195 -7.40 13.23 -11.40
N LEU A 196 -7.36 14.34 -12.13
CA LEU A 196 -6.56 15.52 -11.77
C LEU A 196 -6.87 16.04 -10.36
N PRO A 197 -5.85 16.35 -9.51
CA PRO A 197 -4.39 16.23 -9.74
C PRO A 197 -3.76 14.92 -9.21
N PHE A 198 -4.48 13.80 -9.18
CA PHE A 198 -4.02 12.53 -8.58
C PHE A 198 -4.15 11.31 -9.52
N PHE A 199 -3.51 10.23 -9.10
CA PHE A 199 -3.73 8.87 -9.58
C PHE A 199 -4.29 8.01 -8.45
N TYR A 200 -5.18 7.08 -8.76
CA TYR A 200 -5.96 6.34 -7.76
C TYR A 200 -5.85 4.82 -7.94
N PHE A 201 -5.76 4.13 -6.81
CA PHE A 201 -6.22 2.75 -6.68
C PHE A 201 -7.63 2.71 -6.09
N GLY A 202 -8.50 1.90 -6.67
CA GLY A 202 -9.88 1.72 -6.22
C GLY A 202 -10.85 2.78 -6.77
N GLY A 203 -11.49 3.50 -5.86
CA GLY A 203 -12.50 4.52 -6.16
C GLY A 203 -11.95 5.78 -6.84
N ARG A 204 -12.85 6.69 -7.17
CA ARG A 204 -12.59 8.02 -7.76
C ARG A 204 -12.69 9.11 -6.69
N PRO A 205 -12.20 10.33 -6.94
CA PRO A 205 -12.36 11.42 -5.99
C PRO A 205 -13.84 11.70 -5.69
N GLY A 206 -14.16 11.82 -4.41
CA GLY A 206 -15.50 12.20 -3.95
C GLY A 206 -15.68 13.72 -3.97
N ARG A 207 -16.90 14.18 -3.71
CA ARG A 207 -17.20 15.62 -3.55
C ARG A 207 -16.48 16.24 -2.36
N ASN A 208 -16.16 15.43 -1.34
CA ASN A 208 -15.52 15.85 -0.10
C ASN A 208 -14.00 15.71 -0.12
N GLY A 209 -13.41 15.59 -1.32
CA GLY A 209 -11.97 15.40 -1.50
C GLY A 209 -11.57 13.97 -1.87
N PRO A 210 -10.27 13.74 -2.11
CA PRO A 210 -9.75 12.44 -2.48
C PRO A 210 -9.86 11.46 -1.31
N CYS A 211 -10.29 10.24 -1.61
CA CYS A 211 -10.29 9.09 -0.70
C CYS A 211 -10.95 9.34 0.67
N SER A 212 -12.01 10.15 0.70
CA SER A 212 -12.65 10.57 1.96
C SER A 212 -13.44 9.44 2.62
N GLY A 213 -13.88 8.45 1.84
CA GLY A 213 -14.76 7.37 2.28
C GLY A 213 -16.18 7.84 2.62
N ALA A 214 -16.59 9.04 2.19
CA ALA A 214 -17.95 9.54 2.42
C ALA A 214 -18.99 8.85 1.53
N GLY A 215 -18.55 8.23 0.43
CA GLY A 215 -19.37 7.44 -0.48
C GLY A 215 -18.70 6.12 -0.86
N PRO A 216 -19.44 5.21 -1.50
CA PRO A 216 -18.84 3.97 -2.00
C PRO A 216 -17.83 4.22 -3.13
N GLY A 217 -17.97 5.34 -3.84
CA GLY A 217 -17.09 5.72 -4.94
C GLY A 217 -15.77 6.36 -4.51
N ASP A 218 -15.59 6.77 -3.25
CA ASP A 218 -14.40 7.51 -2.77
C ASP A 218 -13.62 6.77 -1.68
N VAL A 219 -13.72 5.44 -1.67
CA VAL A 219 -12.81 4.55 -0.96
C VAL A 219 -11.66 4.21 -1.91
N CYS A 220 -10.49 4.80 -1.67
CA CYS A 220 -9.33 4.68 -2.54
C CYS A 220 -8.02 4.92 -1.79
N ALA A 221 -6.90 4.69 -2.50
CA ALA A 221 -5.61 5.32 -2.21
C ALA A 221 -5.25 6.25 -3.37
N ALA A 222 -4.79 7.47 -3.06
CA ALA A 222 -4.49 8.49 -4.05
C ALA A 222 -3.02 8.92 -3.98
N PHE A 223 -2.43 9.23 -5.14
CA PHE A 223 -1.05 9.66 -5.28
C PHE A 223 -1.01 10.93 -6.10
N HIS A 224 -0.49 12.01 -5.52
CA HIS A 224 -0.45 13.31 -6.16
C HIS A 224 0.47 13.29 -7.38
N GLN A 225 -0.03 13.79 -8.51
CA GLN A 225 0.68 13.83 -9.77
C GLN A 225 1.96 14.68 -9.67
N GLY A 226 1.92 15.81 -8.95
CA GLY A 226 3.07 16.70 -8.82
C GLY A 226 3.57 17.16 -10.20
N ARG A 227 4.86 16.92 -10.47
CA ARG A 227 5.50 17.21 -11.78
C ARG A 227 5.40 16.04 -12.77
N SER A 228 4.82 14.92 -12.37
CA SER A 228 4.75 13.70 -13.17
C SER A 228 3.81 13.89 -14.36
N LYS A 229 4.21 13.39 -15.53
CA LYS A 229 3.43 13.53 -16.77
C LYS A 229 2.47 12.37 -17.02
N GLY A 230 2.56 11.29 -16.24
CA GLY A 230 1.69 10.13 -16.39
C GLY A 230 1.83 9.09 -15.28
N LYS A 231 0.99 8.05 -15.35
CA LYS A 231 0.86 6.98 -14.33
C LYS A 231 2.15 6.20 -14.03
N HIS A 232 3.06 6.08 -14.99
CA HIS A 232 4.34 5.39 -14.78
C HIS A 232 5.41 6.29 -14.13
N THR A 233 5.14 7.60 -14.05
CA THR A 233 6.06 8.61 -13.49
C THR A 233 5.59 9.16 -12.15
N VAL A 234 4.38 8.79 -11.69
CA VAL A 234 3.88 9.21 -10.37
C VAL A 234 4.66 8.48 -9.28
N HIS A 235 5.06 9.22 -8.24
CA HIS A 235 5.74 8.66 -7.09
C HIS A 235 4.77 7.83 -6.25
N ILE A 236 5.08 6.54 -6.08
CA ILE A 236 4.33 5.59 -5.26
C ILE A 236 5.35 4.94 -4.34
N PRO A 237 5.42 5.34 -3.06
CA PRO A 237 6.59 5.04 -2.22
C PRO A 237 6.94 3.55 -2.14
N TRP A 238 5.94 2.69 -1.92
CA TRP A 238 6.17 1.24 -1.87
C TRP A 238 6.60 0.68 -3.23
N ALA A 239 5.98 1.09 -4.34
CA ALA A 239 6.30 0.57 -5.67
C ALA A 239 7.71 0.97 -6.12
N ASP A 240 8.09 2.23 -5.84
CA ASP A 240 9.44 2.73 -6.12
C ASP A 240 10.47 2.03 -5.25
N THR A 241 10.16 1.78 -3.97
CA THR A 241 11.04 1.03 -3.07
C THR A 241 11.24 -0.40 -3.56
N ILE A 242 10.17 -1.10 -3.94
CA ILE A 242 10.28 -2.47 -4.50
C ILE A 242 11.19 -2.47 -5.72
N LYS A 243 10.93 -1.61 -6.71
CA LYS A 243 11.75 -1.53 -7.93
C LYS A 243 13.22 -1.28 -7.63
N ASN A 244 13.53 -0.41 -6.67
CA ASN A 244 14.90 -0.06 -6.31
C ASN A 244 15.65 -1.18 -5.58
N VAL A 245 14.95 -2.07 -4.86
CA VAL A 245 15.60 -3.16 -4.11
C VAL A 245 15.80 -4.42 -4.95
N LEU A 246 15.03 -4.59 -6.03
CA LEU A 246 15.11 -5.78 -6.88
C LEU A 246 16.52 -6.10 -7.40
N PRO A 247 17.34 -5.14 -7.89
CA PRO A 247 18.69 -5.45 -8.35
C PRO A 247 19.60 -5.99 -7.24
N GLY A 248 19.52 -5.41 -6.04
CA GLY A 248 20.30 -5.86 -4.89
C GLY A 248 19.86 -7.23 -4.37
N ILE A 249 18.55 -7.49 -4.40
CA ILE A 249 18.00 -8.81 -4.15
C ILE A 249 18.59 -9.78 -5.17
N ASN A 250 18.43 -9.52 -6.48
CA ASN A 250 18.91 -10.39 -7.55
C ASN A 250 20.41 -10.71 -7.44
N ALA A 251 21.25 -9.71 -7.16
CA ALA A 251 22.68 -9.90 -6.95
C ALA A 251 23.01 -10.78 -5.72
N ALA A 252 22.22 -10.67 -4.65
CA ALA A 252 22.34 -11.57 -3.50
C ALA A 252 21.77 -12.98 -3.79
N LEU A 253 21.00 -13.12 -4.86
CA LEU A 253 20.41 -14.39 -5.28
C LEU A 253 21.34 -15.21 -6.18
N GLU A 254 22.26 -14.55 -6.88
CA GLU A 254 23.28 -15.19 -7.70
C GLU A 254 24.08 -16.20 -6.86
N PRO A 255 24.27 -17.44 -7.34
CA PRO A 255 25.18 -18.38 -6.70
C PRO A 255 26.53 -17.71 -6.56
N LYS A 256 27.02 -17.54 -5.32
CA LYS A 256 28.43 -17.19 -5.14
C LYS A 256 29.22 -18.27 -5.85
N ALA A 257 29.89 -17.91 -6.95
CA ALA A 257 30.78 -18.80 -7.66
C ALA A 257 31.62 -19.51 -6.58
N PRO A 258 31.73 -20.86 -6.63
CA PRO A 258 32.44 -21.60 -5.61
C PRO A 258 33.76 -20.87 -5.43
N HIS A 259 33.96 -20.28 -4.26
CA HIS A 259 35.23 -19.64 -3.95
C HIS A 259 36.23 -20.76 -4.16
N THR A 260 36.93 -20.70 -5.28
CA THR A 260 38.00 -21.64 -5.59
C THR A 260 38.90 -21.47 -4.40
N VAL A 261 38.83 -22.43 -3.48
CA VAL A 261 39.73 -22.50 -2.35
C VAL A 261 41.06 -22.63 -3.04
N SER A 262 41.74 -21.49 -3.20
CA SER A 262 43.09 -21.46 -3.70
C SER A 262 43.82 -22.33 -2.72
N ALA A 263 44.12 -23.56 -3.15
CA ALA A 263 44.79 -24.55 -2.36
C ALA A 263 46.12 -23.91 -1.99
N GLN A 264 46.15 -23.29 -0.82
CA GLN A 264 47.36 -22.76 -0.25
C GLN A 264 48.19 -24.00 -0.03
N ALA A 265 49.18 -24.20 -0.91
CA ALA A 265 50.09 -25.31 -0.87
C ALA A 265 50.61 -25.40 0.57
N THR A 266 50.21 -26.46 1.26
CA THR A 266 50.69 -26.74 2.60
C THR A 266 52.21 -26.84 2.49
N PRO A 267 52.99 -25.97 3.17
CA PRO A 267 54.43 -26.15 3.21
C PRO A 267 54.70 -27.50 3.86
N ALA A 268 55.42 -28.36 3.14
CA ALA A 268 55.77 -29.70 3.56
C ALA A 268 56.41 -29.67 4.95
N PHE A 269 55.69 -30.18 5.97
CA PHE A 269 56.26 -30.46 7.27
C PHE A 269 57.11 -31.72 7.15
N SER A 270 58.42 -31.55 7.31
CA SER A 270 59.37 -32.64 7.40
C SER A 270 59.03 -33.56 8.57
N ALA A 271 58.97 -34.86 8.27
CA ALA A 271 58.81 -35.94 9.24
C ALA A 271 59.95 -35.93 10.27
N SER A 272 59.60 -35.97 11.55
CA SER A 272 60.51 -36.39 12.62
C SER A 272 59.82 -37.47 13.46
N THR A 273 60.57 -38.55 13.66
CA THR A 273 60.11 -39.87 14.09
C THR A 273 60.27 -40.07 15.60
N ALA A 274 59.18 -40.53 16.25
CA ALA A 274 59.09 -41.33 17.50
C ALA A 274 59.40 -40.67 18.87
N PRO A 275 59.01 -41.27 20.03
CA PRO A 275 58.20 -42.49 20.28
C PRO A 275 56.97 -42.29 21.22
N ALA A 276 56.13 -43.34 21.26
CA ALA A 276 54.91 -43.51 22.04
C ALA A 276 55.10 -43.58 23.57
N ILE A 277 54.14 -43.02 24.35
CA ILE A 277 53.85 -43.30 25.77
C ILE A 277 52.32 -43.07 26.02
N PRO A 278 51.65 -43.80 26.95
CA PRO A 278 50.26 -44.24 26.83
C PRO A 278 49.18 -43.42 27.57
N ILE A 279 47.94 -43.82 27.27
CA ILE A 279 46.59 -43.48 27.75
C ILE A 279 46.46 -43.30 29.28
N PRO A 280 45.64 -42.35 29.75
CA PRO A 280 44.42 -42.70 30.53
C PRO A 280 43.20 -41.84 30.09
N SER A 281 42.09 -42.42 29.62
CA SER A 281 40.90 -42.83 30.40
C SER A 281 40.44 -41.88 31.51
N SER A 282 39.36 -41.13 31.25
CA SER A 282 38.44 -40.49 32.23
C SER A 282 37.24 -39.96 31.43
N SER A 283 36.11 -40.67 31.29
CA SER A 283 35.00 -40.81 32.26
C SER A 283 34.57 -39.50 32.92
N ALA A 284 33.47 -38.94 32.41
CA ALA A 284 32.41 -38.18 33.08
C ALA A 284 31.33 -37.92 32.01
N GLU A 285 30.25 -38.69 31.90
CA GLU A 285 29.10 -38.73 32.82
C GLU A 285 28.51 -37.34 33.05
N SER A 286 27.36 -37.03 32.42
CA SER A 286 26.20 -36.39 33.06
C SER A 286 25.03 -36.18 32.09
N LYS A 287 23.96 -36.94 32.36
CA LYS A 287 22.53 -36.54 32.47
C LYS A 287 21.88 -35.94 31.22
N GLU A 288 20.99 -36.63 30.52
CA GLU A 288 19.70 -37.21 30.94
C GLU A 288 18.79 -36.21 31.67
N SER A 289 17.88 -35.62 30.91
CA SER A 289 16.59 -35.13 31.40
C SER A 289 15.55 -35.46 30.35
N GLU A 290 15.07 -36.68 30.51
CA GLU A 290 13.71 -37.13 30.30
C GLU A 290 12.71 -36.08 30.85
N VAL A 291 11.84 -35.58 29.97
CA VAL A 291 10.58 -34.96 30.37
C VAL A 291 9.49 -35.75 29.67
N GLU A 292 8.90 -36.67 30.43
CA GLU A 292 7.69 -37.40 30.09
C GLU A 292 6.49 -36.45 29.89
N PRO A 293 5.49 -36.87 29.09
CA PRO A 293 4.29 -36.11 28.81
C PRO A 293 3.21 -36.38 29.87
N LEU A 294 2.63 -35.33 30.45
CA LEU A 294 1.40 -35.47 31.23
C LEU A 294 0.18 -35.42 30.29
N GLU A 295 -0.39 -36.60 30.02
CA GLU A 295 -1.82 -36.75 29.74
C GLU A 295 -2.61 -36.75 31.05
N THR A 296 -3.55 -35.82 31.23
CA THR A 296 -4.76 -35.94 32.08
C THR A 296 -5.54 -34.64 31.86
N SER A 297 -6.85 -34.55 31.59
CA SER A 297 -7.94 -35.51 31.61
C SER A 297 -9.14 -34.85 30.91
N THR A 298 -9.86 -35.59 30.06
CA THR A 298 -11.30 -35.37 29.80
C THR A 298 -12.06 -36.18 30.87
N PRO A 299 -13.03 -35.60 31.58
CA PRO A 299 -14.46 -35.85 31.25
C PRO A 299 -15.29 -34.56 31.50
N THR A 300 -16.47 -34.33 30.91
CA THR A 300 -17.71 -35.08 31.13
C THR A 300 -18.79 -34.47 30.22
N ASP A 301 -19.51 -35.33 29.52
CA ASP A 301 -20.84 -35.11 28.96
C ASP A 301 -21.81 -34.59 30.03
N THR A 302 -22.59 -33.56 29.73
CA THR A 302 -23.95 -33.47 30.28
C THR A 302 -24.89 -32.85 29.26
N THR A 303 -25.63 -33.74 28.63
CA THR A 303 -26.95 -33.60 28.02
C THR A 303 -27.87 -32.71 28.87
N SER A 304 -28.58 -31.78 28.25
CA SER A 304 -29.99 -31.55 28.57
C SER A 304 -30.71 -30.95 27.37
N GLU A 305 -31.73 -31.68 26.97
CA GLU A 305 -32.78 -31.35 26.02
C GLU A 305 -33.78 -30.34 26.63
N GLU A 306 -34.81 -30.08 25.82
CA GLU A 306 -36.06 -29.33 26.02
C GLU A 306 -36.03 -27.82 25.71
N GLU A 307 -36.74 -27.37 24.66
CA GLU A 307 -38.20 -27.11 24.61
C GLU A 307 -38.54 -25.90 25.50
N THR A 308 -39.34 -24.89 25.17
CA THR A 308 -40.31 -24.57 24.12
C THR A 308 -40.55 -23.06 24.31
N GLU A 309 -40.88 -22.29 23.27
CA GLU A 309 -42.04 -21.38 23.27
C GLU A 309 -42.00 -20.45 22.05
N GLU A 310 -42.87 -20.79 21.11
CA GLU A 310 -43.56 -19.83 20.28
C GLU A 310 -44.28 -18.81 21.16
N THR A 311 -44.17 -17.52 20.83
CA THR A 311 -45.21 -16.56 21.17
C THR A 311 -45.41 -15.62 19.97
N HIS A 312 -46.40 -15.97 19.17
CA HIS A 312 -47.19 -15.00 18.40
C HIS A 312 -47.95 -14.12 19.40
N THR A 313 -48.08 -12.80 19.24
CA THR A 313 -49.16 -12.03 18.53
C THR A 313 -49.13 -10.60 19.15
N PRO A 314 -49.99 -9.61 18.82
CA PRO A 314 -50.53 -9.08 17.56
C PRO A 314 -50.13 -7.60 17.33
N GLY A 315 -50.38 -7.08 16.12
CA GLY A 315 -50.18 -5.68 15.78
C GLY A 315 -51.27 -4.70 16.26
N THR A 316 -51.22 -3.50 15.64
CA THR A 316 -52.21 -2.39 15.58
C THR A 316 -51.83 -1.15 16.43
N PRO A 317 -52.13 0.10 16.03
CA PRO A 317 -52.25 0.71 14.70
C PRO A 317 -51.35 1.95 14.47
N SER A 318 -51.26 2.31 13.20
CA SER A 318 -50.91 3.62 12.64
C SER A 318 -51.76 4.78 13.20
N PRO A 319 -51.19 5.99 13.34
CA PRO A 319 -51.94 7.22 13.15
C PRO A 319 -51.46 8.00 11.92
N GLU A 320 -52.45 8.37 11.10
CA GLU A 320 -52.34 9.28 9.98
C GLU A 320 -52.05 10.73 10.41
N HIS A 321 -51.22 11.41 9.60
CA HIS A 321 -51.32 12.82 9.19
C HIS A 321 -51.06 13.95 10.23
N PRO A 322 -50.87 15.22 9.79
CA PRO A 322 -49.94 15.72 8.78
C PRO A 322 -49.16 16.97 9.32
N GLY A 323 -48.02 17.34 8.74
CA GLY A 323 -47.30 18.52 9.21
C GLY A 323 -46.17 18.99 8.30
N SER A 324 -46.54 19.58 7.16
CA SER A 324 -45.65 20.40 6.34
C SER A 324 -45.40 21.76 7.01
N PRO A 325 -44.15 22.25 7.11
CA PRO A 325 -43.89 23.68 7.12
C PRO A 325 -42.99 24.07 5.94
N LYS A 326 -43.66 24.60 4.92
CA LYS A 326 -43.40 25.89 4.27
C LYS A 326 -41.99 26.49 4.45
N GLY A 327 -41.26 26.52 3.33
CA GLY A 327 -40.66 27.74 2.75
C GLY A 327 -39.67 28.53 3.61
N ARG A 328 -38.37 28.33 3.37
CA ARG A 328 -37.35 29.33 3.68
C ARG A 328 -36.85 29.97 2.39
N ALA A 329 -36.98 31.29 2.37
CA ALA A 329 -36.84 32.18 1.23
C ALA A 329 -35.45 32.16 0.58
N ARG A 330 -35.46 32.18 -0.76
CA ARG A 330 -34.40 32.71 -1.63
C ARG A 330 -34.21 34.19 -1.30
N ARG A 331 -33.00 34.60 -0.90
CA ARG A 331 -32.58 36.00 -0.94
C ARG A 331 -31.78 36.22 -2.21
N SER A 332 -32.40 36.88 -3.18
CA SER A 332 -31.75 37.51 -4.33
C SER A 332 -31.53 38.97 -3.94
N THR A 333 -30.30 39.48 -4.07
CA THR A 333 -30.04 40.93 -4.05
C THR A 333 -29.20 41.29 -5.25
N THR A 334 -29.77 42.26 -5.95
CA THR A 334 -29.44 42.86 -7.23
C THR A 334 -28.21 43.78 -7.16
N GLU A 335 -27.63 44.00 -8.33
CA GLU A 335 -26.45 44.79 -8.69
C GLU A 335 -26.57 46.32 -8.44
N GLY A 336 -25.42 46.92 -8.09
CA GLY A 336 -24.87 48.21 -8.58
C GLY A 336 -25.43 49.55 -8.07
N PRO A 337 -24.76 50.71 -8.30
CA PRO A 337 -23.45 50.91 -8.94
C PRO A 337 -22.48 51.95 -8.27
N GLU A 338 -21.29 52.05 -8.87
CA GLU A 338 -20.43 53.24 -9.09
C GLU A 338 -19.58 53.92 -7.98
N THR A 339 -18.25 53.74 -8.16
CA THR A 339 -17.14 54.72 -8.17
C THR A 339 -17.07 55.85 -7.15
N THR A 340 -15.93 55.96 -6.44
CA THR A 340 -15.10 57.19 -6.38
C THR A 340 -13.69 56.86 -5.88
N SER A 341 -12.69 57.29 -6.67
CA SER A 341 -11.27 57.35 -6.36
C SER A 341 -10.95 58.32 -5.21
N THR A 342 -10.01 57.98 -4.34
CA THR A 342 -8.98 58.95 -3.89
C THR A 342 -7.75 58.22 -3.35
N ALA A 343 -6.58 58.59 -3.87
CA ALA A 343 -5.25 58.17 -3.43
C ALA A 343 -4.74 59.08 -2.32
N THR A 344 -3.91 58.58 -1.38
CA THR A 344 -2.78 59.34 -0.79
C THR A 344 -1.80 58.43 -0.03
N GLU A 345 -0.53 58.49 -0.47
CA GLU A 345 0.74 58.56 0.29
C GLU A 345 1.23 57.45 1.27
N ASP A 346 2.35 56.85 0.87
CA ASP A 346 3.66 56.80 1.54
C ASP A 346 3.72 56.83 3.08
N THR A 347 4.34 55.78 3.67
CA THR A 347 5.59 55.98 4.43
C THR A 347 6.41 54.69 4.56
N SER A 348 7.65 54.80 4.09
CA SER A 348 8.83 54.00 4.44
C SER A 348 9.05 53.99 5.96
N ASN A 349 9.56 52.87 6.52
CA ASN A 349 10.80 52.88 7.32
C ASN A 349 11.30 51.46 7.60
N THR A 350 12.46 51.19 7.00
CA THR A 350 13.52 50.25 7.39
C THR A 350 13.95 50.51 8.83
N ASP A 351 14.14 49.46 9.64
CA ASP A 351 15.18 49.39 10.68
C ASP A 351 15.27 47.95 11.25
N GLU A 352 16.23 47.20 10.74
CA GLU A 352 17.09 46.24 11.48
C GLU A 352 18.43 46.99 11.69
N PRO A 353 19.35 46.64 12.62
CA PRO A 353 19.51 45.36 13.33
C PRO A 353 19.95 45.47 14.81
N GLU A 354 19.99 44.36 15.56
CA GLU A 354 21.19 44.02 16.34
C GLU A 354 21.23 42.57 16.82
N ILE A 355 22.46 42.06 16.79
CA ILE A 355 22.97 40.73 17.08
C ILE A 355 23.16 40.56 18.59
N LEU A 356 22.97 39.35 19.12
CA LEU A 356 23.94 38.65 20.00
C LEU A 356 23.48 37.19 20.30
N ASP A 357 24.27 36.27 19.75
CA ASP A 357 24.48 34.85 20.07
C ASP A 357 25.12 34.69 21.49
N PRO A 358 25.48 33.50 22.05
CA PRO A 358 25.24 32.08 21.71
C PRO A 358 24.88 31.21 22.95
N THR A 359 24.64 29.89 22.78
CA THR A 359 25.28 28.80 23.58
C THR A 359 24.59 27.43 23.40
N ALA A 360 25.43 26.38 23.23
CA ALA A 360 25.21 24.93 23.30
C ALA A 360 24.64 24.24 22.04
N ALA A 361 25.18 23.13 21.52
CA ALA A 361 26.37 22.31 21.74
C ALA A 361 26.46 21.32 20.53
N PRO A 362 27.57 20.59 20.31
CA PRO A 362 27.98 20.09 19.00
C PRO A 362 27.43 18.69 18.68
N PHE A 363 27.14 18.45 17.39
CA PHE A 363 27.01 17.11 16.83
C PHE A 363 28.38 16.64 16.28
N PRO A 364 28.83 15.41 16.55
CA PRO A 364 30.04 14.89 15.95
C PRO A 364 29.78 14.51 14.48
N LEU A 365 30.48 15.20 13.58
CA LEU A 365 30.68 14.77 12.20
C LEU A 365 31.75 13.66 12.19
N ALA A 366 31.38 12.52 11.64
CA ALA A 366 32.31 11.44 11.33
C ALA A 366 33.11 11.81 10.07
N ASP A 367 34.43 11.84 10.24
CA ASP A 367 35.43 11.95 9.19
C ASP A 367 35.41 10.75 8.24
N GLY A 368 35.73 11.02 6.97
CA GLY A 368 36.42 10.06 6.11
C GLY A 368 35.70 9.66 4.84
N ALA A 369 35.83 10.49 3.79
CA ALA A 369 35.98 9.99 2.43
C ALA A 369 36.64 11.05 1.54
N ASP A 370 37.80 10.69 1.03
CA ASP A 370 38.67 11.44 0.12
C ASP A 370 37.94 11.97 -1.13
N LEU A 371 38.06 13.28 -1.35
CA LEU A 371 37.72 13.97 -2.58
C LEU A 371 39.01 14.45 -3.26
N LEU A 372 39.47 13.71 -4.25
CA LEU A 372 40.32 14.22 -5.32
C LEU A 372 39.61 14.04 -6.67
N THR A 373 39.18 15.18 -7.20
CA THR A 373 38.75 15.52 -8.56
C THR A 373 39.81 15.13 -9.63
N PRO A 374 39.57 15.16 -10.98
CA PRO A 374 38.90 16.27 -11.67
C PRO A 374 38.05 15.98 -12.94
N LEU A 375 37.19 16.96 -13.22
CA LEU A 375 36.83 17.56 -14.51
C LEU A 375 37.00 16.75 -15.81
N GLY A 376 35.85 16.41 -16.41
CA GLY A 376 35.71 16.10 -17.83
C GLY A 376 34.59 16.95 -18.44
N LEU A 377 34.95 18.16 -18.84
CA LEU A 377 34.16 19.15 -19.56
C LEU A 377 33.98 18.70 -21.02
N PHE A 378 32.76 18.43 -21.48
CA PHE A 378 32.45 18.50 -22.92
C PHE A 378 31.09 19.15 -23.17
N MET A 379 31.18 20.27 -23.89
CA MET A 379 30.07 21.06 -24.41
C MET A 379 29.41 20.40 -25.63
N ALA A 380 28.11 20.62 -25.72
CA ALA A 380 27.34 21.07 -26.88
C ALA A 380 27.43 20.32 -28.24
N ALA A 381 26.24 20.01 -28.77
CA ALA A 381 25.64 20.67 -29.95
C ALA A 381 25.11 19.72 -31.04
N SER A 382 23.87 20.01 -31.49
CA SER A 382 23.33 19.77 -32.85
C SER A 382 23.04 18.30 -33.23
N SER A 383 22.05 17.88 -34.02
CA SER A 383 21.23 18.49 -35.06
C SER A 383 20.05 17.54 -35.37
N PHE A 384 18.95 18.10 -35.86
CA PHE A 384 18.02 17.57 -36.89
C PHE A 384 17.97 16.04 -37.15
N PHE A 385 16.81 15.43 -36.91
CA PHE A 385 15.89 14.91 -37.96
C PHE A 385 14.49 14.70 -37.38
#